data_AF-A0A6L4YP88-F1
#
_entry.id   AF-A0A6L4YP88-F1
#
_cell.length_a   1.000
_cell.length_b   1.000
_cell.length_c   1.000
_cell.angle_alpha   90.00
_cell.angle_beta   90.00
_cell.angle_gamma   90.00
#
_symmetry.space_group_name_H-M   'P 1'
#
loop_
_entity.id
_entity.type
_entity.pdbx_description
1 polymer ?
#
loop_
_entity_poly.entity_id
_entity_poly.type
_entity_poly.pdbx_seq_one_letter_code
_entity_poly.pdbx_strand_id
1 'polypeptide(L)'
;MTILVTLWLRLLAVKSEAQGQSKALKLLRRFYESVNRNGKKLDDLLPAAGVDEGTLDERFTEEALRGSVVAKTGTLMRQRASALVGVAYTKEKGPIFFVLLDKDEVTHARRHQDQLVTDMIYQYGGPSPIRNFISGFETQPKIIVTHSIPVVERSRE
;
A
#
# COMPACT_ATOMS: atom_id res chain seq x y z
N MET A 1 22.07 15.32 -19.77
CA MET A 1 22.79 14.40 -18.85
C MET A 1 22.08 14.22 -17.50
N THR A 2 21.32 15.22 -17.01
CA THR A 2 20.60 15.17 -15.73
C THR A 2 19.46 14.15 -15.67
N ILE A 3 18.64 14.02 -16.74
CA ILE A 3 17.50 13.10 -16.76
C ILE A 3 17.93 11.64 -16.63
N LEU A 4 19.04 11.25 -17.28
CA LEU A 4 19.58 9.91 -17.16
C LEU A 4 20.03 9.61 -15.73
N VAL A 5 20.69 10.55 -15.06
CA VAL A 5 21.17 10.38 -13.67
C VAL A 5 19.98 10.28 -12.69
N THR A 6 18.94 11.09 -12.86
CA THR A 6 17.74 11.02 -11.99
C THR A 6 16.94 9.74 -12.21
N LEU A 7 16.82 9.28 -13.46
CA LEU A 7 16.18 8.01 -13.79
C LEU A 7 17.00 6.82 -13.25
N TRP A 8 18.33 6.90 -13.34
CA TRP A 8 19.24 5.88 -12.82
C TRP A 8 19.25 5.82 -11.29
N LEU A 9 19.18 6.98 -10.61
CA LEU A 9 19.02 7.07 -9.15
C LEU A 9 17.64 6.57 -8.69
N ARG A 10 16.56 6.88 -9.43
CA ARG A 10 15.22 6.30 -9.18
C ARG A 10 15.23 4.79 -9.38
N LEU A 11 15.88 4.30 -10.44
CA LEU A 11 16.02 2.87 -10.69
C LEU A 11 16.87 2.19 -9.61
N LEU A 12 17.95 2.81 -9.13
CA LEU A 12 18.75 2.29 -8.02
C LEU A 12 18.01 2.29 -6.68
N ALA A 13 17.21 3.32 -6.39
CA ALA A 13 16.33 3.35 -5.21
C ALA A 13 15.29 2.22 -5.28
N VAL A 14 14.64 2.06 -6.44
CA VAL A 14 13.70 0.95 -6.69
C VAL A 14 14.41 -0.42 -6.61
N LYS A 15 15.67 -0.53 -7.07
CA LYS A 15 16.43 -1.79 -7.07
C LYS A 15 17.00 -2.14 -5.69
N SER A 16 17.33 -1.17 -4.84
CA SER A 16 17.77 -1.42 -3.47
C SER A 16 16.58 -1.79 -2.55
N GLU A 17 15.39 -1.23 -2.81
CA GLU A 17 14.12 -1.66 -2.19
C GLU A 17 13.74 -3.11 -2.59
N ALA A 18 14.19 -3.58 -3.76
CA ALA A 18 13.86 -4.91 -4.27
C ALA A 18 14.67 -6.07 -3.64
N GLN A 19 15.76 -5.82 -2.90
CA GLN A 19 16.68 -6.89 -2.50
C GLN A 19 16.31 -7.63 -1.20
N GLY A 20 15.19 -7.28 -0.58
CA GLY A 20 14.58 -8.10 0.46
C GLY A 20 13.14 -7.69 0.69
N GLN A 21 12.17 -8.45 0.17
CA GLN A 21 10.77 -8.22 0.52
C GLN A 21 10.63 -8.08 2.04
N SER A 22 10.07 -6.96 2.51
CA SER A 22 9.86 -6.75 3.94
C SER A 22 9.13 -7.95 4.53
N LYS A 23 9.48 -8.34 5.77
CA LYS A 23 8.81 -9.46 6.46
C LYS A 23 7.28 -9.26 6.49
N ALA A 24 6.85 -8.00 6.61
CA ALA A 24 5.45 -7.58 6.55
C ALA A 24 4.82 -7.88 5.18
N LEU A 25 5.52 -7.65 4.08
CA LEU A 25 5.00 -7.96 2.75
C LEU A 25 4.87 -9.46 2.51
N LYS A 26 5.87 -10.24 2.96
CA LYS A 26 5.78 -11.71 2.93
C LYS A 26 4.59 -12.20 3.76
N LEU A 27 4.36 -11.61 4.94
CA LEU A 27 3.23 -11.93 5.80
C LEU A 27 1.90 -11.59 5.11
N LEU A 28 1.76 -10.39 4.55
CA LEU A 28 0.56 -9.96 3.81
C LEU A 28 0.26 -10.93 2.66
N ARG A 29 1.28 -11.30 1.88
CA ARG A 29 1.13 -12.26 0.79
C ARG A 29 0.66 -13.63 1.29
N ARG A 30 1.29 -14.16 2.35
CA ARG A 30 0.88 -15.44 2.95
C ARG A 30 -0.52 -15.39 3.52
N PHE A 31 -0.90 -14.26 4.13
CA PHE A 31 -2.24 -14.04 4.63
C PHE A 31 -3.25 -14.06 3.49
N TYR A 32 -3.05 -13.26 2.43
CA TYR A 32 -3.91 -13.25 1.25
C TYR A 32 -4.06 -14.64 0.60
N GLU A 33 -2.94 -15.35 0.39
CA GLU A 33 -2.95 -16.73 -0.13
C GLU A 33 -3.77 -17.66 0.78
N SER A 34 -3.65 -17.51 2.11
CA SER A 34 -4.40 -18.31 3.08
C SER A 34 -5.89 -18.01 3.05
N VAL A 35 -6.27 -16.73 2.99
CA VAL A 35 -7.68 -16.30 2.92
C VAL A 35 -8.34 -16.86 1.66
N ASN A 36 -7.69 -16.72 0.51
CA ASN A 36 -8.19 -17.23 -0.76
C ASN A 36 -8.31 -18.76 -0.78
N ARG A 37 -7.33 -19.49 -0.21
CA ARG A 37 -7.42 -20.96 -0.10
C ARG A 37 -8.62 -21.44 0.72
N ASN A 38 -9.16 -20.60 1.61
CA ASN A 38 -10.34 -20.90 2.40
C ASN A 38 -11.64 -20.39 1.76
N GLY A 39 -11.61 -20.00 0.48
CA GLY A 39 -12.79 -19.51 -0.24
C GLY A 39 -13.31 -18.15 0.26
N LYS A 40 -12.48 -17.40 0.98
CA LYS A 40 -12.76 -16.04 1.44
C LYS A 40 -12.01 -15.04 0.59
N LYS A 41 -12.47 -13.79 0.60
CA LYS A 41 -11.78 -12.64 0.02
C LYS A 41 -11.15 -11.79 1.12
N LEU A 42 -10.19 -10.95 0.76
CA LEU A 42 -9.52 -10.11 1.74
C LEU A 42 -10.45 -9.07 2.37
N ASP A 43 -11.40 -8.55 1.61
CA ASP A 43 -12.48 -7.65 2.06
C ASP A 43 -13.50 -8.32 2.99
N ASP A 44 -13.52 -9.65 3.10
CA ASP A 44 -14.29 -10.31 4.16
C ASP A 44 -13.65 -10.11 5.56
N LEU A 45 -12.38 -9.69 5.62
CA LEU A 45 -11.57 -9.66 6.84
C LEU A 45 -10.93 -8.30 7.13
N LEU A 46 -10.68 -7.49 6.10
CA LEU A 46 -10.08 -6.16 6.20
C LEU A 46 -11.01 -5.12 5.59
N PRO A 47 -11.06 -3.89 6.14
CA PRO A 47 -11.97 -2.87 5.65
C PRO A 47 -11.58 -2.37 4.26
N ALA A 48 -12.59 -2.17 3.43
CA ALA A 48 -12.52 -1.45 2.17
C ALA A 48 -12.61 0.07 2.42
N ALA A 49 -11.59 0.80 1.98
CA ALA A 49 -11.47 2.25 2.21
C ALA A 49 -12.61 3.04 1.56
N GLY A 50 -13.12 4.03 2.29
CA GLY A 50 -14.27 4.83 1.90
C GLY A 50 -15.61 4.06 1.85
N VAL A 51 -15.64 2.77 2.18
CA VAL A 51 -16.85 1.94 2.12
C VAL A 51 -17.25 1.47 3.51
N ASP A 52 -16.33 0.82 4.22
CA ASP A 52 -16.59 0.27 5.54
C ASP A 52 -16.27 1.29 6.65
N GLU A 53 -17.00 1.21 7.76
CA GLU A 53 -16.76 2.04 8.93
C GLU A 53 -15.40 1.73 9.58
N GLY A 54 -14.75 2.75 10.13
CA GLY A 54 -13.51 2.63 10.89
C GLY A 54 -12.38 3.45 10.31
N THR A 55 -11.13 3.06 10.55
CA THR A 55 -9.96 3.95 10.35
C THR A 55 -9.64 4.36 8.89
N LEU A 56 -10.41 3.89 7.91
CA LEU A 56 -10.29 4.20 6.49
C LEU A 56 -11.58 4.79 5.90
N ASP A 57 -12.59 5.10 6.72
CA ASP A 57 -13.89 5.60 6.29
C ASP A 57 -13.80 6.95 5.56
N GLU A 58 -12.94 7.84 6.05
CA GLU A 58 -12.68 9.17 5.48
C GLU A 58 -11.49 9.19 4.51
N ARG A 59 -10.88 8.03 4.23
CA ARG A 59 -9.71 7.90 3.34
C ARG A 59 -10.11 7.28 2.01
N PHE A 60 -9.51 7.76 0.92
CA PHE A 60 -9.82 7.29 -0.45
C PHE A 60 -11.31 7.41 -0.81
N THR A 61 -11.96 8.50 -0.38
CA THR A 61 -13.42 8.72 -0.52
C THR A 61 -13.83 9.29 -1.88
N GLU A 62 -12.87 9.73 -2.70
CA GLU A 62 -13.13 10.15 -4.07
C GLU A 62 -13.85 9.05 -4.84
N GLU A 63 -14.88 9.43 -5.62
CA GLU A 63 -15.79 8.47 -6.28
C GLU A 63 -15.04 7.41 -7.10
N ALA A 64 -13.94 7.78 -7.76
CA ALA A 64 -13.12 6.87 -8.54
C ALA A 64 -12.33 5.87 -7.68
N LEU A 65 -11.86 6.28 -6.50
CA LEU A 65 -10.98 5.47 -5.63
C LEU A 65 -11.75 4.64 -4.61
N ARG A 66 -12.96 5.07 -4.24
CA ARG A 66 -13.79 4.44 -3.20
C ARG A 66 -13.92 2.94 -3.41
N GLY A 67 -13.56 2.15 -2.40
CA GLY A 67 -13.59 0.69 -2.43
C GLY A 67 -12.52 0.02 -3.30
N SER A 68 -11.52 0.76 -3.78
CA SER A 68 -10.38 0.20 -4.55
C SER A 68 -9.18 -0.15 -3.67
N VAL A 69 -9.24 0.14 -2.37
CA VAL A 69 -8.18 -0.16 -1.40
C VAL A 69 -8.77 -0.98 -0.25
N VAL A 70 -8.18 -2.13 0.04
CA VAL A 70 -8.51 -2.97 1.20
C VAL A 70 -7.27 -3.05 2.07
N ALA A 71 -7.33 -2.49 3.28
CA ALA A 71 -6.12 -2.31 4.07
C ALA A 71 -6.37 -2.26 5.57
N LYS A 72 -5.28 -2.43 6.33
CA LYS A 72 -5.26 -2.21 7.77
C LYS A 72 -4.35 -1.04 8.12
N THR A 73 -4.81 -0.24 9.06
CA THR A 73 -4.04 0.83 9.70
C THR A 73 -3.38 0.35 10.99
N GLY A 74 -2.21 0.93 11.29
CA GLY A 74 -1.58 0.91 12.60
C GLY A 74 -1.12 2.32 12.97
N THR A 75 -1.25 2.72 14.23
CA THR A 75 -0.82 4.05 14.67
C THR A 75 -0.27 3.97 16.09
N LEU A 76 0.94 4.46 16.29
CA LEU A 76 1.58 4.64 17.59
C LEU A 76 1.89 6.12 17.79
N MET A 77 0.94 6.86 18.37
CA MET A 77 1.00 8.32 18.50
C MET A 77 2.27 8.80 19.22
N ARG A 78 2.62 8.17 20.34
CA ARG A 78 3.79 8.55 21.16
C ARG A 78 5.11 8.34 20.40
N GLN A 79 5.16 7.35 19.51
CA GLN A 79 6.34 7.01 18.74
C GLN A 79 6.37 7.70 17.37
N ARG A 80 5.35 8.53 17.06
CA ARG A 80 5.17 9.15 15.75
C ARG A 80 5.28 8.11 14.64
N ALA A 81 4.56 6.99 14.78
CA ALA A 81 4.59 5.92 13.78
C ALA A 81 3.19 5.67 13.21
N SER A 82 3.12 5.58 11.88
CA SER A 82 1.90 5.24 11.15
C SER A 82 2.21 4.09 10.19
N ALA A 83 1.29 3.14 10.10
CA ALA A 83 1.38 2.00 9.20
C ALA A 83 0.10 1.89 8.37
N LEU A 84 0.27 1.62 7.08
CA LEU A 84 -0.82 1.25 6.18
C LEU A 84 -0.38 0.04 5.35
N VAL A 85 -1.09 -1.07 5.51
CA VAL A 85 -0.74 -2.36 4.89
C VAL A 85 -1.96 -2.94 4.22
N GLY A 86 -1.87 -3.28 2.95
CA GLY A 86 -3.05 -3.76 2.23
C GLY A 86 -2.83 -4.00 0.75
N VAL A 87 -3.96 -4.02 0.05
CA VAL A 87 -4.08 -4.31 -1.36
C VAL A 87 -4.80 -3.16 -2.06
N ALA A 88 -4.21 -2.67 -3.14
CA ALA A 88 -4.83 -1.74 -4.05
C ALA A 88 -5.26 -2.48 -5.32
N TYR A 89 -6.51 -2.31 -5.73
CA TYR A 89 -7.08 -2.96 -6.90
C TYR A 89 -7.03 -2.02 -8.10
N THR A 90 -6.41 -2.49 -9.18
CA THR A 90 -6.19 -1.70 -10.40
C THR A 90 -6.83 -2.36 -11.61
N LYS A 91 -7.24 -1.56 -12.60
CA LYS A 91 -7.93 -2.07 -13.80
C LYS A 91 -7.03 -2.95 -14.67
N GLU A 92 -5.79 -2.52 -14.90
CA GLU A 92 -4.95 -3.14 -15.93
C GLU A 92 -3.93 -4.13 -15.40
N LYS A 93 -3.48 -3.97 -14.15
CA LYS A 93 -2.36 -4.74 -13.60
C LYS A 93 -2.76 -5.64 -12.43
N GLY A 94 -4.06 -5.72 -12.13
CA GLY A 94 -4.59 -6.53 -11.05
C GLY A 94 -4.30 -5.95 -9.66
N PRO A 95 -4.36 -6.78 -8.60
CA PRO A 95 -4.09 -6.32 -7.24
C PRO A 95 -2.61 -6.01 -7.04
N ILE A 96 -2.32 -4.98 -6.27
CA ILE A 96 -0.97 -4.55 -5.87
C ILE A 96 -0.87 -4.60 -4.37
N PHE A 97 0.12 -5.30 -3.85
CA PHE A 97 0.39 -5.36 -2.41
C PHE A 97 1.33 -4.25 -2.01
N PHE A 98 0.99 -3.57 -0.91
CA PHE A 98 1.80 -2.49 -0.38
C PHE A 98 1.97 -2.61 1.14
N VAL A 99 3.11 -2.13 1.62
CA VAL A 99 3.43 -1.99 3.05
C VAL A 99 4.10 -0.63 3.24
N LEU A 100 3.37 0.31 3.84
CA LEU A 100 3.87 1.65 4.11
C LEU A 100 4.06 1.83 5.62
N LEU A 101 5.29 2.13 6.03
CA LEU A 101 5.67 2.33 7.41
C LEU A 101 6.38 3.69 7.53
N ASP A 102 5.69 4.65 8.12
CA ASP A 102 6.17 6.02 8.26
C ASP A 102 6.48 6.33 9.73
N LYS A 103 7.58 7.03 9.95
CA LYS A 103 7.90 7.63 11.25
C LYS A 103 7.80 9.15 11.18
N ASP A 104 6.59 9.67 11.35
CA ASP A 104 6.31 11.10 11.35
C ASP A 104 5.04 11.43 12.18
N GLU A 105 4.68 12.72 12.25
CA GLU A 105 3.37 13.15 12.70
C GLU A 105 2.29 12.41 11.90
N VAL A 106 1.30 11.90 12.60
CA VAL A 106 0.38 10.87 12.08
C VAL A 106 -0.47 11.40 10.93
N THR A 107 -0.89 12.66 10.99
CA THR A 107 -1.69 13.29 9.93
C THR A 107 -0.86 13.48 8.66
N HIS A 108 0.41 13.88 8.78
CA HIS A 108 1.32 13.96 7.64
C HIS A 108 1.62 12.57 7.06
N ALA A 109 1.94 11.60 7.91
CA ALA A 109 2.19 10.23 7.49
C ALA A 109 1.00 9.61 6.77
N ARG A 110 -0.23 9.78 7.28
CA ARG A 110 -1.46 9.27 6.63
C ARG A 110 -1.67 9.90 5.25
N ARG A 111 -1.51 11.22 5.12
CA ARG A 111 -1.61 11.91 3.82
C ARG A 111 -0.55 11.41 2.82
N HIS A 112 0.68 11.23 3.28
CA HIS A 112 1.75 10.68 2.45
C HIS A 112 1.43 9.26 1.98
N GLN A 113 0.94 8.40 2.88
CA GLN A 113 0.51 7.04 2.56
C GLN A 113 -0.62 7.03 1.53
N ASP A 114 -1.62 7.89 1.71
CA ASP A 114 -2.76 7.97 0.80
C ASP A 114 -2.34 8.44 -0.59
N GLN A 115 -1.45 9.42 -0.67
CA GLN A 115 -0.90 9.90 -1.93
C GLN A 115 -0.11 8.79 -2.65
N LEU A 116 0.79 8.08 -1.94
CA LEU A 116 1.58 7.00 -2.54
C LEU A 116 0.71 5.88 -3.10
N VAL A 117 -0.32 5.46 -2.36
CA VAL A 117 -1.27 4.43 -2.83
C VAL A 117 -2.06 4.94 -4.04
N THR A 118 -2.50 6.20 -4.01
CA THR A 118 -3.25 6.82 -5.10
C THR A 118 -2.42 6.91 -6.39
N ASP A 119 -1.20 7.43 -6.29
CA ASP A 119 -0.26 7.54 -7.41
C ASP A 119 0.03 6.16 -8.00
N MET A 120 0.23 5.16 -7.14
CA MET A 120 0.41 3.77 -7.55
C MET A 120 -0.83 3.23 -8.26
N ILE A 121 -2.04 3.46 -7.77
CA ILE A 121 -3.26 3.02 -8.47
C ILE A 121 -3.32 3.59 -9.89
N TYR A 122 -3.08 4.89 -10.05
CA TYR A 122 -3.12 5.54 -11.36
C TYR A 122 -1.98 5.09 -12.28
N GLN A 123 -0.76 4.92 -11.75
CA GLN A 123 0.38 4.41 -12.52
C GLN A 123 0.11 3.01 -13.10
N TYR A 124 -0.76 2.22 -12.47
CA TYR A 124 -1.07 0.83 -12.86
C TYR A 124 -2.44 0.68 -13.55
N GLY A 125 -2.93 1.76 -14.18
CA GLY A 125 -4.13 1.72 -15.04
C GLY A 125 -5.41 2.21 -14.36
N GLY A 126 -5.29 2.80 -13.17
CA GLY A 126 -6.41 3.42 -12.46
C GLY A 126 -7.20 2.45 -11.56
N PRO A 127 -8.10 3.00 -10.75
CA PRO A 127 -8.80 2.27 -9.69
C PRO A 127 -9.78 1.24 -10.21
N SER A 128 -9.87 0.10 -9.53
CA SER A 128 -10.87 -0.94 -9.76
C SER A 128 -11.56 -1.29 -8.44
N PRO A 129 -12.71 -0.67 -8.14
CA PRO A 129 -13.44 -0.95 -6.91
C PRO A 129 -13.75 -2.45 -6.77
N ILE A 130 -13.58 -3.00 -5.57
CA ILE A 130 -13.61 -4.45 -5.35
C ILE A 130 -14.94 -5.11 -5.73
N ARG A 131 -16.05 -4.36 -5.65
CA ARG A 131 -17.37 -4.81 -6.08
C ARG A 131 -17.41 -5.16 -7.58
N ASN A 132 -16.55 -4.53 -8.37
CA ASN A 132 -16.39 -4.78 -9.81
C ASN A 132 -15.21 -5.74 -10.11
N PHE A 133 -14.47 -6.16 -9.08
CA PHE A 133 -13.30 -7.02 -9.24
C PHE A 133 -13.75 -8.48 -9.42
N ILE A 134 -13.77 -8.94 -10.67
CA ILE A 134 -14.01 -10.35 -10.99
C ILE A 134 -12.81 -11.16 -10.51
N SER A 135 -13.05 -12.13 -9.61
CA SER A 135 -12.03 -13.01 -8.98
C SER A 135 -11.32 -13.97 -9.95
N GLY A 136 -11.45 -13.76 -11.26
CA GLY A 136 -10.84 -14.58 -12.32
C GLY A 136 -9.44 -14.14 -12.75
N PHE A 137 -8.92 -13.03 -12.20
CA PHE A 137 -7.53 -12.65 -12.45
C PHE A 137 -6.60 -13.47 -11.54
N GLU A 138 -6.09 -14.55 -12.11
CA GLU A 138 -4.97 -15.38 -11.65
C GLU A 138 -3.63 -14.61 -11.72
N THR A 139 -3.65 -13.29 -11.57
CA THR A 139 -2.43 -12.48 -11.57
C THR A 139 -1.87 -12.49 -10.17
N GLN A 140 -0.66 -13.06 -10.02
CA GLN A 140 0.08 -12.88 -8.78
C GLN A 140 0.19 -11.38 -8.52
N PRO A 141 -0.27 -10.90 -7.35
CA PRO A 141 -0.25 -9.48 -7.05
C PRO A 141 1.17 -8.94 -7.21
N LYS A 142 1.28 -7.81 -7.92
CA LYS A 142 2.59 -7.16 -8.10
C LYS A 142 3.06 -6.62 -6.75
N ILE A 143 4.33 -6.84 -6.47
CA ILE A 143 5.00 -6.53 -5.20
C ILE A 143 5.76 -5.23 -5.39
N ILE A 144 5.18 -4.09 -4.98
CA ILE A 144 5.87 -2.81 -5.08
C ILE A 144 5.52 -1.91 -3.88
N VAL A 145 6.57 -1.26 -3.37
CA VAL A 145 6.67 -0.28 -2.28
C VAL A 145 6.82 -0.87 -0.87
N THR A 146 8.07 -0.79 -0.39
CA THR A 146 8.39 -0.71 1.04
C THR A 146 9.02 0.65 1.28
N HIS A 147 8.23 1.64 1.71
CA HIS A 147 8.81 2.86 2.24
C HIS A 147 9.01 2.67 3.74
N SER A 148 10.27 2.69 4.17
CA SER A 148 10.68 2.89 5.56
C SER A 148 11.46 4.20 5.56
N ILE A 149 10.89 5.28 6.09
CA ILE A 149 11.69 6.50 6.28
C ILE A 149 12.82 6.12 7.27
N PRO A 150 14.11 6.30 6.91
CA PRO A 150 15.19 6.05 7.86
C PRO A 150 14.99 6.96 9.07
N VAL A 151 15.05 6.39 10.26
CA VAL A 151 15.16 7.16 11.49
C VAL A 151 16.48 7.93 11.36
N VAL A 152 16.41 9.24 11.11
CA VAL A 152 17.58 10.10 11.30
C VAL A 152 17.87 10.03 12.80
N GLU A 153 18.85 9.22 13.17
CA GLU A 153 19.48 9.28 14.48
C GLU A 153 20.05 10.69 14.59
N ARG A 154 19.29 11.61 15.19
CA ARG A 154 19.87 12.85 15.68
C ARG A 154 20.82 12.42 16.78
N SER A 155 22.12 12.45 16.46
CA SER A 155 23.22 12.40 17.39
C SER A 155 22.84 13.23 18.60
N ARG A 156 22.72 12.59 19.76
CA ARG A 156 22.72 13.33 21.02
C ARG A 156 24.07 14.04 21.11
N GLU A 157 23.97 15.31 21.49
CA GLU A 157 25.06 16.25 21.76
C GLU A 157 26.19 15.64 22.61
#